data_AF-A0A2H0PAJ1-F1
#
_entry.id   AF-A0A2H0PAJ1-F1
#
_cell.length_a   1.000
_cell.length_b   1.000
_cell.length_c   1.000
_cell.angle_alpha   90.00
_cell.angle_beta   90.00
_cell.angle_gamma   90.00
#
_symmetry.space_group_name_H-M   'P 1'
#
loop_
_entity.id
_entity.type
_entity.pdbx_description
1 polymer ?
#
loop_
_entity_poly.entity_id
_entity_poly.type
_entity_poly.pdbx_seq_one_letter_code
_entity_poly.pdbx_strand_id
1 'polypeptide(L)'
;MSRSAAPAGAAVLAAVTLLGCGLTRSPGAPSSAKRTLSELEEILLSHNDNDPRLDRDFFELSRETKRLFRIKYGELAAEKRNERGTIVYVLGRNLTSPEDWEFLRTVAAEPACLSLADCSRASSESGESGDDVTLAYPSLVALRQAHRAAAEGGSLSEARGVLAAAKASPMRAVKRLAASLESQFARIAE
;
A
#
# COMPACT_ATOMS: atom_id res chain seq x y z
N MET A 1 47.66 -68.70 0.53
CA MET A 1 46.34 -69.23 0.14
C MET A 1 45.34 -68.16 0.57
N SER A 2 44.60 -67.42 -0.25
CA SER A 2 44.10 -67.62 -1.61
C SER A 2 44.22 -66.33 -2.43
N ARG A 3 44.43 -66.48 -3.74
CA ARG A 3 44.26 -65.44 -4.76
C ARG A 3 42.79 -65.37 -5.17
N SER A 4 42.30 -64.19 -5.54
CA SER A 4 41.25 -64.07 -6.56
C SER A 4 41.38 -62.75 -7.30
N ALA A 5 41.30 -62.87 -8.62
CA ALA A 5 41.48 -61.85 -9.64
C ALA A 5 40.12 -61.26 -10.07
N ALA A 6 40.19 -60.12 -10.78
CA ALA A 6 39.10 -59.35 -11.37
C ALA A 6 38.28 -60.10 -12.46
N PRO A 7 37.19 -59.51 -13.01
CA PRO A 7 37.36 -58.61 -14.15
C PRO A 7 36.38 -57.43 -14.26
N ALA A 8 36.68 -56.60 -15.26
CA ALA A 8 36.04 -55.37 -15.71
C ALA A 8 34.56 -55.49 -16.17
N GLY A 9 33.84 -54.36 -16.15
CA GLY A 9 32.52 -54.26 -16.77
C GLY A 9 31.95 -52.84 -16.76
N ALA A 10 32.13 -52.16 -17.90
CA ALA A 10 31.24 -51.18 -18.53
C ALA A 10 30.73 -49.95 -17.75
N ALA A 11 31.14 -48.79 -18.27
CA ALA A 11 30.52 -47.50 -18.07
C ALA A 11 29.06 -47.48 -18.53
N VAL A 12 28.18 -46.87 -17.74
CA VAL A 12 26.89 -46.38 -18.18
C VAL A 12 26.78 -44.92 -17.79
N LEU A 13 26.79 -44.06 -18.82
CA LEU A 13 26.33 -42.68 -18.72
C LEU A 13 24.86 -42.70 -18.30
N ALA A 14 24.53 -42.07 -17.18
CA ALA A 14 23.16 -41.69 -16.86
C ALA A 14 23.12 -40.18 -16.61
N ALA A 15 22.34 -39.53 -17.45
CA ALA A 15 22.18 -38.10 -17.63
C ALA A 15 21.90 -37.32 -16.33
N VAL A 16 22.67 -36.25 -16.15
CA VAL A 16 22.31 -35.12 -15.29
C VAL A 16 21.05 -34.48 -15.87
N THR A 17 19.89 -34.79 -15.28
CA THR A 17 18.64 -34.06 -15.51
C THR A 17 18.66 -32.83 -14.60
N LEU A 18 19.40 -31.82 -15.04
CA LEU A 18 19.27 -30.45 -14.56
C LEU A 18 18.16 -29.76 -15.38
N LEU A 19 17.42 -28.89 -14.70
CA LEU A 19 16.41 -27.95 -15.20
C LEU A 19 15.00 -28.52 -15.44
N GLY A 20 14.17 -28.36 -14.40
CA GLY A 20 12.73 -28.34 -14.55
C GLY A 20 12.07 -27.62 -13.38
N CYS A 21 11.43 -26.49 -13.68
CA CYS A 21 10.51 -25.74 -12.83
C CYS A 21 11.08 -24.86 -11.70
N GLY A 22 11.53 -23.68 -12.12
CA GLY A 22 11.49 -22.47 -11.32
C GLY A 22 11.31 -21.27 -12.23
N LEU A 23 10.09 -21.09 -12.79
CA LEU A 23 9.68 -19.83 -13.39
C LEU A 23 9.67 -18.78 -12.27
N THR A 24 10.82 -18.16 -12.02
CA THR A 24 10.89 -16.92 -11.28
C THR A 24 10.17 -15.88 -12.13
N ARG A 25 8.99 -15.46 -11.67
CA ARG A 25 8.23 -14.32 -12.21
C ARG A 25 9.20 -13.14 -12.28
N SER A 26 9.63 -12.81 -13.48
CA SER A 26 10.55 -11.72 -13.75
C SER A 26 10.00 -10.42 -13.14
N PRO A 27 10.81 -9.59 -12.45
CA PRO A 27 10.33 -8.31 -11.94
C PRO A 27 9.87 -7.48 -13.15
N GLY A 28 8.58 -7.14 -13.19
CA GLY A 28 7.94 -6.44 -14.30
C GLY A 28 8.80 -5.26 -14.79
N ALA A 29 9.12 -5.26 -16.08
CA ALA A 29 10.05 -4.31 -16.69
C ALA A 29 9.65 -2.84 -16.40
N PRO A 30 10.62 -1.92 -16.27
CA PRO A 30 10.36 -0.50 -15.94
C PRO A 30 9.45 0.24 -16.93
N SER A 31 9.27 -0.28 -18.15
CA SER A 31 8.30 0.25 -19.13
C SER A 31 6.84 0.04 -18.70
N SER A 32 6.55 -1.04 -17.97
CA SER A 32 5.20 -1.31 -17.44
C SER A 32 4.85 -0.35 -16.30
N ALA A 33 5.76 -0.13 -15.36
CA ALA A 33 5.54 0.76 -14.22
C ALA A 33 5.25 2.21 -14.63
N LYS A 34 5.96 2.73 -15.64
CA LYS A 34 5.70 4.07 -16.19
C LYS A 34 4.35 4.16 -16.90
N ARG A 35 3.94 3.12 -17.62
CA ARG A 35 2.60 3.08 -18.24
C ARG A 35 1.51 3.10 -17.16
N THR A 36 1.63 2.27 -16.13
CA THR A 36 0.66 2.24 -15.04
C THR A 36 0.61 3.55 -14.26
N LEU A 37 1.73 4.27 -14.13
CA LEU A 37 1.72 5.64 -13.60
C LEU A 37 0.94 6.61 -14.49
N SER A 38 1.14 6.57 -15.81
CA SER A 38 0.38 7.40 -16.75
C SER A 38 -1.13 7.13 -16.65
N GLU A 39 -1.54 5.87 -16.55
CA GLU A 39 -2.94 5.47 -16.38
C GLU A 39 -3.52 6.01 -15.07
N LEU A 40 -2.76 5.94 -13.97
CA LEU A 40 -3.16 6.54 -12.71
C LEU A 40 -3.35 8.06 -12.87
N GLU A 41 -2.40 8.74 -13.51
CA GLU A 41 -2.47 10.19 -13.72
C GLU A 41 -3.70 10.59 -14.54
N GLU A 42 -4.06 9.83 -15.58
CA GLU A 42 -5.31 10.03 -16.33
C GLU A 42 -6.55 9.89 -15.44
N ILE A 43 -6.61 8.86 -14.60
CA ILE A 43 -7.72 8.66 -13.65
C ILE A 43 -7.80 9.85 -12.70
N LEU A 44 -6.69 10.27 -12.12
CA LEU A 44 -6.63 11.40 -11.19
C LEU A 44 -7.04 12.73 -11.84
N LEU A 45 -6.70 12.95 -13.12
CA LEU A 45 -7.11 14.13 -13.89
C LEU A 45 -8.61 14.10 -14.25
N SER A 46 -9.19 12.90 -14.38
CA SER A 46 -10.63 12.76 -14.65
C SER A 46 -11.53 13.03 -13.43
N HIS A 47 -10.94 13.11 -12.24
CA HIS A 47 -11.66 13.23 -10.95
C HIS A 47 -12.73 12.14 -10.73
N ASN A 48 -12.57 10.98 -11.36
CA ASN A 48 -13.46 9.84 -11.19
C ASN A 48 -12.87 8.83 -10.20
N ASP A 49 -13.17 9.00 -8.91
CA ASP A 49 -12.73 8.07 -7.86
C ASP A 49 -13.42 6.69 -7.94
N ASN A 50 -14.42 6.53 -8.80
CA ASN A 50 -15.10 5.26 -9.09
C ASN A 50 -14.69 4.68 -10.46
N ASP A 51 -13.55 5.09 -11.02
CA ASP A 51 -13.08 4.54 -12.29
C ASP A 51 -12.88 3.02 -12.16
N PRO A 52 -13.56 2.18 -12.97
CA PRO A 52 -13.49 0.73 -12.85
C PRO A 52 -12.08 0.17 -13.11
N ARG A 53 -11.18 0.94 -13.74
CA ARG A 53 -9.77 0.59 -13.88
C ARG A 53 -9.08 0.48 -12.54
N LEU A 54 -9.45 1.28 -11.55
CA LEU A 54 -8.85 1.24 -10.20
C LEU A 54 -8.96 -0.14 -9.56
N ASP A 55 -10.08 -0.83 -9.80
CA ASP A 55 -10.30 -2.17 -9.26
C ASP A 55 -9.61 -3.25 -10.07
N ARG A 56 -9.66 -3.14 -11.41
CA ARG A 56 -9.15 -4.14 -12.36
C ARG A 56 -7.63 -4.10 -12.54
N ASP A 57 -7.06 -2.92 -12.72
CA ASP A 57 -5.70 -2.74 -13.25
C ASP A 57 -4.65 -2.51 -12.13
N PHE A 58 -5.09 -2.18 -10.92
CA PHE A 58 -4.20 -1.80 -9.80
C PHE A 58 -4.20 -2.79 -8.62
N PHE A 59 -4.57 -4.06 -8.83
CA PHE A 59 -4.62 -5.07 -7.75
C PHE A 59 -3.23 -5.59 -7.32
N GLU A 60 -2.36 -5.91 -8.29
CA GLU A 60 -1.01 -6.45 -8.05
C GLU A 60 0.08 -5.49 -8.55
N LEU A 61 0.29 -4.40 -7.83
CA LEU A 61 1.35 -3.46 -8.18
C LEU A 61 2.74 -4.00 -7.85
N SER A 62 3.65 -3.91 -8.82
CA SER A 62 5.07 -4.19 -8.58
C SER A 62 5.68 -3.19 -7.59
N ARG A 63 6.76 -3.59 -6.90
CA ARG A 63 7.49 -2.71 -5.96
C ARG A 63 7.91 -1.39 -6.61
N GLU A 64 8.33 -1.43 -7.88
CA GLU A 64 8.71 -0.24 -8.63
C GLU A 64 7.52 0.67 -8.93
N THR A 65 6.37 0.10 -9.31
CA THR A 65 5.14 0.88 -9.54
C THR A 65 4.68 1.57 -8.25
N LYS A 66 4.68 0.83 -7.12
CA LYS A 66 4.37 1.42 -5.81
C LYS A 66 5.35 2.53 -5.44
N ARG A 67 6.65 2.38 -5.74
CA ARG A 67 7.66 3.42 -5.53
C ARG A 67 7.31 4.69 -6.32
N LEU A 68 6.98 4.56 -7.61
CA LEU A 68 6.58 5.69 -8.43
C LEU A 68 5.32 6.39 -7.90
N PHE A 69 4.33 5.64 -7.40
CA PHE A 69 3.11 6.21 -6.84
C PHE A 69 3.36 6.98 -5.54
N ARG A 70 4.26 6.49 -4.68
CA ARG A 70 4.68 7.22 -3.47
C ARG A 70 5.41 8.52 -3.83
N ILE A 71 6.28 8.49 -4.83
CA ILE A 71 6.95 9.70 -5.34
C ILE A 71 5.89 10.69 -5.84
N LYS A 72 4.97 10.23 -6.69
CA LYS A 72 3.88 11.06 -7.19
C LYS A 72 3.05 11.68 -6.06
N TYR A 73 2.74 10.90 -5.02
CA TYR A 73 2.03 11.41 -3.85
C TYR A 73 2.82 12.52 -3.13
N GLY A 74 4.13 12.32 -2.97
CA GLY A 74 5.02 13.29 -2.32
C GLY A 74 5.19 14.61 -3.09
N GLU A 75 5.10 14.56 -4.42
CA GLU A 75 5.18 15.74 -5.30
C GLU A 75 3.92 16.64 -5.24
N LEU A 76 2.81 16.13 -4.72
CA LEU A 76 1.60 16.92 -4.56
C LEU A 76 1.75 17.92 -3.41
N ALA A 77 1.30 19.15 -3.67
CA ALA A 77 1.04 20.13 -2.62
C ALA A 77 0.09 19.54 -1.57
N ALA A 78 0.28 19.89 -0.30
CA ALA A 78 -0.49 19.30 0.81
C ALA A 78 -2.00 19.50 0.62
N GLU A 79 -2.39 20.66 0.09
CA GLU A 79 -3.76 21.09 -0.24
C GLU A 79 -4.40 20.26 -1.34
N LYS A 80 -3.58 19.51 -2.08
CA LYS A 80 -3.99 18.64 -3.18
C LYS A 80 -3.95 17.17 -2.82
N ARG A 81 -3.47 16.80 -1.63
CA ARG A 81 -3.41 15.39 -1.20
C ARG A 81 -4.77 14.86 -0.79
N ASN A 82 -5.63 15.70 -0.22
CA ASN A 82 -7.05 15.44 0.05
C ASN A 82 -7.83 14.92 -1.18
N GLU A 83 -7.58 15.50 -2.36
CA GLU A 83 -8.15 15.08 -3.66
C GLU A 83 -7.55 13.75 -4.17
N ARG A 84 -6.62 13.15 -3.42
CA ARG A 84 -5.75 12.06 -3.87
C ARG A 84 -5.74 10.88 -2.92
N GLY A 85 -6.81 10.73 -2.13
CA GLY A 85 -7.09 9.50 -1.39
C GLY A 85 -7.10 8.25 -2.28
N THR A 86 -7.32 8.40 -3.59
CA THR A 86 -7.20 7.35 -4.61
C THR A 86 -5.79 6.74 -4.69
N ILE A 87 -4.73 7.54 -4.57
CA ILE A 87 -3.35 6.98 -4.55
C ILE A 87 -3.14 6.14 -3.28
N VAL A 88 -3.63 6.64 -2.13
CA VAL A 88 -3.55 5.95 -0.84
C VAL A 88 -4.37 4.66 -0.86
N TYR A 89 -5.58 4.71 -1.44
CA TYR A 89 -6.43 3.56 -1.64
C TYR A 89 -5.69 2.49 -2.43
N VAL A 90 -5.21 2.84 -3.62
CA VAL A 90 -4.50 1.92 -4.53
C VAL A 90 -3.27 1.30 -3.86
N LEU A 91 -2.42 2.12 -3.23
CA LEU A 91 -1.24 1.61 -2.51
C LEU A 91 -1.60 0.73 -1.31
N GLY A 92 -2.71 1.04 -0.64
CA GLY A 92 -3.19 0.30 0.52
C GLY A 92 -4.00 -0.95 0.21
N ARG A 93 -4.28 -1.25 -1.07
CA ARG A 93 -5.02 -2.47 -1.46
C ARG A 93 -4.22 -3.75 -1.23
N ASN A 94 -2.90 -3.68 -1.35
CA ASN A 94 -2.05 -4.85 -1.29
C ASN A 94 -0.78 -4.54 -0.47
N LEU A 95 -0.90 -4.59 0.86
CA LEU A 95 0.19 -4.28 1.80
C LEU A 95 1.10 -5.50 1.97
N THR A 96 2.20 -5.50 1.23
CA THR A 96 3.11 -6.65 1.07
C THR A 96 4.49 -6.42 1.65
N SER A 97 4.88 -5.16 1.85
CA SER A 97 6.23 -4.81 2.27
C SER A 97 6.23 -3.79 3.40
N PRO A 98 7.32 -3.69 4.19
CA PRO A 98 7.45 -2.67 5.24
C PRO A 98 7.23 -1.24 4.73
N GLU A 99 7.64 -0.94 3.50
CA GLU A 99 7.45 0.37 2.88
C GLU A 99 5.99 0.68 2.55
N ASP A 100 5.14 -0.34 2.36
CA ASP A 100 3.70 -0.15 2.21
C ASP A 100 3.09 0.35 3.53
N TRP A 101 3.48 -0.27 4.65
CA TRP A 101 3.01 0.11 5.98
C TRP A 101 3.55 1.46 6.44
N GLU A 102 4.82 1.74 6.18
CA GLU A 102 5.43 3.03 6.52
C GLU A 102 4.78 4.18 5.73
N PHE A 103 4.42 3.94 4.47
CA PHE A 103 3.67 4.91 3.68
C PHE A 103 2.30 5.21 4.31
N LEU A 104 1.51 4.19 4.68
CA LEU A 104 0.22 4.41 5.35
C LEU A 104 0.38 5.13 6.68
N ARG A 105 1.42 4.81 7.45
CA ARG A 105 1.72 5.47 8.72
C ARG A 105 2.06 6.95 8.52
N THR A 106 2.85 7.26 7.49
CA THR A 106 3.18 8.64 7.11
C THR A 106 1.91 9.42 6.75
N VAL A 107 1.04 8.85 5.90
CA VAL A 107 -0.24 9.48 5.51
C VAL A 107 -1.18 9.68 6.71
N ALA A 108 -1.23 8.71 7.62
CA ALA A 108 -2.04 8.82 8.85
C ALA A 108 -1.51 9.89 9.83
N ALA A 109 -0.20 10.18 9.77
CA ALA A 109 0.49 11.18 10.59
C ALA A 109 0.61 12.55 9.91
N GLU A 110 0.06 12.74 8.72
CA GLU A 110 0.15 14.03 8.02
C GLU A 110 -0.45 15.16 8.87
N PRO A 111 0.17 16.35 8.86
CA PRO A 111 -0.41 17.53 9.50
C PRO A 111 -1.81 17.82 8.96
N ALA A 112 -2.70 18.33 9.81
CA ALA A 112 -4.02 18.77 9.34
C ALA A 112 -3.87 19.90 8.33
N CYS A 113 -4.41 19.68 7.13
CA CYS A 113 -4.76 20.75 6.23
C CYS A 113 -6.15 21.26 6.63
N LEU A 114 -6.24 22.53 7.01
CA LEU A 114 -7.50 23.13 7.49
C LEU A 114 -8.23 23.96 6.42
N SER A 115 -7.74 23.90 5.17
CA SER A 115 -8.30 24.61 4.02
C SER A 115 -8.03 23.82 2.75
N LEU A 116 -9.03 23.75 1.87
CA LEU A 116 -8.88 23.12 0.54
C LEU A 116 -7.97 23.94 -0.40
N ALA A 117 -7.71 25.21 -0.06
CA ALA A 117 -6.95 26.13 -0.91
C ALA A 117 -5.52 26.37 -0.42
N ASP A 118 -5.28 26.33 0.90
CA ASP A 118 -4.00 26.70 1.51
C ASP A 118 -3.85 26.12 2.93
N CYS A 119 -3.05 25.07 3.09
CA CYS A 119 -2.84 24.38 4.35
C CYS A 119 -2.04 25.22 5.36
N SER A 120 -1.43 26.34 4.94
CA SER A 120 -0.74 27.27 5.84
C SER A 120 -1.71 28.19 6.60
N ARG A 121 -2.97 28.26 6.17
CA ARG A 121 -4.00 29.09 6.82
C ARG A 121 -4.67 28.32 7.95
N ALA A 122 -4.88 29.02 9.06
CA ALA A 122 -5.83 28.56 10.06
C ALA A 122 -7.23 28.48 9.44
N SER A 123 -8.03 27.48 9.83
CA SER A 123 -9.43 27.40 9.41
C SER A 123 -10.12 28.71 9.74
N SER A 124 -10.60 29.44 8.73
CA SER A 124 -11.25 30.73 8.92
C SER A 124 -12.66 30.61 9.52
N GLU A 125 -13.21 29.39 9.59
CA GLU A 125 -14.57 29.19 10.07
C GLU A 125 -14.70 27.94 10.95
N SER A 126 -15.39 28.11 12.06
CA SER A 126 -15.93 27.08 12.96
C SER A 126 -17.08 26.31 12.27
N GLY A 127 -16.86 25.81 11.05
CA GLY A 127 -17.88 25.24 10.18
C GLY A 127 -17.94 23.72 10.27
N GLU A 128 -19.05 23.20 10.78
CA GLU A 128 -19.29 21.79 11.05
C GLU A 128 -19.28 20.86 9.82
N SER A 129 -18.62 19.72 10.03
CA SER A 129 -18.94 18.35 9.57
C SER A 129 -18.64 17.91 8.13
N GLY A 130 -18.68 18.78 7.12
CA GLY A 130 -18.44 18.37 5.72
C GLY A 130 -16.96 18.36 5.33
N ASP A 131 -16.28 19.49 5.52
CA ASP A 131 -14.91 19.70 5.06
C ASP A 131 -13.89 18.86 5.84
N ASP A 132 -14.19 18.56 7.11
CA ASP A 132 -13.37 17.71 7.97
C ASP A 132 -13.08 16.34 7.35
N VAL A 133 -14.06 15.74 6.67
CA VAL A 133 -13.91 14.42 6.05
C VAL A 133 -13.09 14.53 4.78
N THR A 134 -13.38 15.52 3.94
CA THR A 134 -12.65 15.77 2.69
C THR A 134 -11.17 16.07 2.97
N LEU A 135 -10.88 16.98 3.89
CA LEU A 135 -9.53 17.37 4.28
C LEU A 135 -8.75 16.20 4.93
N ALA A 136 -9.44 15.34 5.69
CA ALA A 136 -8.85 14.17 6.31
C ALA A 136 -8.86 12.90 5.43
N TYR A 137 -9.38 12.98 4.21
CA TYR A 137 -9.70 11.79 3.42
C TYR A 137 -8.51 10.83 3.23
N PRO A 138 -7.28 11.29 2.92
CA PRO A 138 -6.11 10.40 2.80
C PRO A 138 -5.82 9.62 4.09
N SER A 139 -5.82 10.30 5.24
CA SER A 139 -5.57 9.66 6.54
C SER A 139 -6.69 8.68 6.93
N LEU A 140 -7.95 9.01 6.60
CA LEU A 140 -9.09 8.10 6.81
C LEU A 140 -8.96 6.85 5.94
N VAL A 141 -8.59 7.01 4.66
CA VAL A 141 -8.34 5.88 3.76
C VAL A 141 -7.18 5.05 4.26
N ALA A 142 -6.05 5.64 4.63
CA ALA A 142 -4.89 4.93 5.16
C ALA A 142 -5.25 4.05 6.37
N LEU A 143 -6.00 4.62 7.32
CA LEU A 143 -6.46 3.90 8.50
C LEU A 143 -7.42 2.74 8.15
N ARG A 144 -8.35 2.94 7.21
CA ARG A 144 -9.24 1.86 6.74
C ARG A 144 -8.49 0.75 6.03
N GLN A 145 -7.50 1.09 5.18
CA GLN A 145 -6.68 0.10 4.48
C GLN A 145 -5.87 -0.75 5.48
N ALA A 146 -5.29 -0.11 6.50
CA ALA A 146 -4.56 -0.82 7.55
C ALA A 146 -5.47 -1.78 8.33
N HIS A 147 -6.69 -1.35 8.69
CA HIS A 147 -7.66 -2.21 9.37
C HIS A 147 -8.10 -3.39 8.48
N ARG A 148 -8.46 -3.14 7.22
CA ARG A 148 -8.86 -4.21 6.30
C ARG A 148 -7.73 -5.24 6.17
N ALA A 149 -6.51 -4.79 5.92
CA ALA A 149 -5.37 -5.69 5.76
C ALA A 149 -5.13 -6.55 7.02
N ALA A 150 -5.30 -5.99 8.23
CA ALA A 150 -5.21 -6.78 9.46
C ALA A 150 -6.35 -7.81 9.58
N ALA A 151 -7.59 -7.44 9.24
CA ALA A 151 -8.74 -8.34 9.26
C ALA A 151 -8.62 -9.50 8.24
N GLU A 152 -7.88 -9.28 7.15
CA GLU A 152 -7.60 -10.26 6.10
C GLU A 152 -6.34 -11.10 6.37
N GLY A 153 -5.78 -11.05 7.59
CA GLY A 153 -4.62 -11.86 7.99
C GLY A 153 -3.25 -11.20 7.74
N GLY A 154 -3.22 -9.91 7.42
CA GLY A 154 -1.99 -9.11 7.33
C GLY A 154 -1.34 -8.81 8.70
N SER A 155 -0.26 -8.03 8.68
CA SER A 155 0.49 -7.71 9.90
C SER A 155 -0.30 -6.81 10.86
N LEU A 156 -0.85 -7.40 11.93
CA LEU A 156 -1.56 -6.67 12.98
C LEU A 156 -0.66 -5.64 13.69
N SER A 157 0.63 -5.96 13.90
CA SER A 157 1.59 -5.04 14.53
C SER A 157 1.78 -3.78 13.70
N GLU A 158 1.94 -3.92 12.37
CA GLU A 158 2.09 -2.79 11.47
C GLU A 158 0.81 -1.95 11.41
N ALA A 159 -0.35 -2.61 11.33
CA ALA A 159 -1.64 -1.93 11.31
C ALA A 159 -1.90 -1.13 12.61
N ARG A 160 -1.48 -1.66 13.76
CA ARG A 160 -1.50 -0.92 15.03
C ARG A 160 -0.57 0.31 15.02
N GLY A 161 0.55 0.25 14.31
CA GLY A 161 1.40 1.41 14.07
C GLY A 161 0.67 2.53 13.31
N VAL A 162 -0.10 2.18 12.28
CA VAL A 162 -0.95 3.14 11.54
C VAL A 162 -2.07 3.68 12.44
N LEU A 163 -2.72 2.83 13.24
CA LEU A 163 -3.72 3.26 14.22
C LEU A 163 -3.15 4.27 15.23
N ALA A 164 -1.96 4.00 15.78
CA ALA A 164 -1.31 4.89 16.72
C ALA A 164 -1.02 6.27 16.12
N ALA A 165 -0.52 6.32 14.88
CA ALA A 165 -0.34 7.56 14.13
C ALA A 165 -1.67 8.32 13.95
N ALA A 166 -2.72 7.62 13.54
CA ALA A 166 -4.05 8.22 13.35
C ALA A 166 -4.65 8.77 14.66
N LYS A 167 -4.43 8.13 15.81
CA LYS A 167 -4.88 8.62 17.13
C LYS A 167 -4.24 9.96 17.51
N ALA A 168 -3.03 10.21 17.04
CA ALA A 168 -2.31 11.47 17.26
C ALA A 168 -2.74 12.60 16.31
N SER A 169 -3.50 12.30 15.24
CA SER A 169 -3.94 13.29 14.27
C SER A 169 -4.77 14.40 14.92
N PRO A 170 -4.56 15.69 14.59
CA PRO A 170 -5.40 16.78 15.09
C PRO A 170 -6.82 16.76 14.50
N MET A 171 -7.07 16.02 13.42
CA MET A 171 -8.37 15.97 12.74
C MET A 171 -9.39 15.13 13.53
N ARG A 172 -10.53 15.73 13.90
CA ARG A 172 -11.60 15.06 14.67
C ARG A 172 -12.14 13.82 13.95
N ALA A 173 -12.29 13.87 12.62
CA ALA A 173 -12.76 12.73 11.83
C ALA A 173 -11.81 11.52 11.96
N VAL A 174 -10.50 11.74 11.90
CA VAL A 174 -9.47 10.69 12.02
C VAL A 174 -9.48 10.10 13.42
N LYS A 175 -9.50 10.94 14.48
CA LYS A 175 -9.59 10.47 15.87
C LYS A 175 -10.82 9.61 16.13
N ARG A 176 -11.99 10.03 15.63
CA ARG A 176 -13.25 9.27 15.79
C ARG A 176 -13.16 7.89 15.13
N LEU A 177 -12.64 7.83 13.91
CA LEU A 177 -12.46 6.56 13.21
C LEU A 177 -11.44 5.67 13.94
N ALA A 178 -10.32 6.23 14.39
CA ALA A 178 -9.31 5.51 15.15
C ALA A 178 -9.87 4.90 16.44
N ALA A 179 -10.62 5.68 17.22
CA ALA A 179 -11.28 5.18 18.43
C ALA A 179 -12.29 4.05 18.14
N SER A 180 -13.06 4.18 17.06
CA SER A 180 -14.01 3.13 16.64
C SER A 180 -13.29 1.83 16.24
N LEU A 181 -12.16 1.92 15.54
CA LEU A 181 -11.40 0.76 15.07
C LEU A 181 -10.53 0.11 16.15
N GLU A 182 -10.16 0.84 17.21
CA GLU A 182 -9.33 0.30 18.30
C GLU A 182 -9.92 -0.98 18.92
N SER A 183 -11.23 -0.99 19.19
CA SER A 183 -11.91 -2.20 19.67
C SER A 183 -11.92 -3.35 18.66
N GLN A 184 -11.90 -3.04 17.36
CA GLN A 184 -11.90 -4.04 16.28
C GLN A 184 -10.52 -4.67 16.14
N PHE A 185 -9.45 -3.87 16.26
CA PHE A 185 -8.07 -4.34 16.33
C PHE A 185 -7.77 -5.20 17.57
N ALA A 186 -8.51 -5.01 18.66
CA ALA A 186 -8.45 -5.91 19.80
C ALA A 186 -9.04 -7.28 19.45
N ARG A 187 -10.22 -7.32 18.81
CA ARG A 187 -10.88 -8.56 18.40
C ARG A 187 -10.14 -9.37 17.34
N ILE A 188 -9.37 -8.71 16.45
CA ILE A 188 -8.52 -9.41 15.48
C ILE A 188 -7.35 -10.14 16.17
N ALA A 189 -6.98 -9.75 17.39
CA ALA A 189 -5.88 -10.34 18.13
C ALA A 189 -6.27 -11.58 18.97
N GLU A 190 -7.58 -11.84 19.09
CA GLU A 190 -8.17 -12.97 19.82
C GLU A 190 -8.31 -14.18 18.90
#